data_AF-A0A924GAY0-F1
#
_entry.id   AF-A0A924GAY0-F1
#
_cell.length_a   1.000
_cell.length_b   1.000
_cell.length_c   1.000
_cell.angle_alpha   90.00
_cell.angle_beta   90.00
_cell.angle_gamma   90.00
#
_symmetry.space_group_name_H-M   'P 1'
#
loop_
_entity.id
_entity.type
_entity.pdbx_description
1 polymer ?
#
loop_
_entity_poly.entity_id
_entity_poly.type
_entity_poly.pdbx_seq_one_letter_code
_entity_poly.pdbx_strand_id
1 'polypeptide(L)'
;MTSEIRSGIPALGTHAVSPRRQIRHTSPVDTRSMPTSSRAVIAEAPRSANSWGRHFRRNLVLTDTAIVVLATAACLLGRFGLSAAEVDVVGVSVQYVTVATLVGILWLVMLAGYRTRSVRVLGMGFAEYKGVVNASVLTFGILGILFLVFQVQIARGFFIVALPVGLGALLLDRWLWRRWLNHKRLAGHYLSRAIVVGDADDVKYVVSQVDKKSGAAYRIVGLSIPEGQHLNATFAKSVVPVISRLEDVADAVRAIGADAVIVAGKPGGSSNFIRDLGWELEGTGAELVVAASLTNVAGPRIHFRPVEG
;
A
#
# COMPACT_ATOMS: atom_id res chain seq x y z
N MET A 1 11.58 -88.59 -30.23
CA MET A 1 11.21 -89.95 -29.81
C MET A 1 11.46 -90.02 -28.31
N THR A 2 10.41 -89.79 -27.50
CA THR A 2 9.66 -90.81 -26.69
C THR A 2 10.49 -91.29 -25.49
N SER A 3 10.06 -91.28 -24.22
CA SER A 3 8.75 -91.47 -23.60
C SER A 3 8.84 -91.19 -22.08
N GLU A 4 7.69 -90.90 -21.47
CA GLU A 4 7.28 -90.78 -20.05
C GLU A 4 7.83 -91.85 -19.06
N ILE A 5 7.73 -91.75 -17.72
CA ILE A 5 6.54 -91.93 -16.82
C ILE A 5 7.03 -91.69 -15.35
N ARG A 6 6.50 -90.69 -14.60
CA ARG A 6 5.46 -90.73 -13.51
C ARG A 6 5.84 -91.30 -12.12
N SER A 7 5.64 -90.47 -11.08
CA SER A 7 4.74 -90.70 -9.91
C SER A 7 5.34 -90.46 -8.50
N GLY A 8 4.54 -89.83 -7.62
CA GLY A 8 4.55 -90.08 -6.17
C GLY A 8 4.64 -88.86 -5.22
N ILE A 9 3.49 -88.32 -4.81
CA ILE A 9 3.29 -87.47 -3.60
C ILE A 9 2.83 -88.40 -2.44
N PRO A 10 3.04 -88.10 -1.14
CA PRO A 10 1.90 -87.58 -0.33
C PRO A 10 2.22 -86.59 0.84
N ALA A 11 1.22 -85.73 1.14
CA ALA A 11 0.64 -85.32 2.46
C ALA A 11 1.50 -84.65 3.57
N LEU A 12 1.03 -83.85 4.55
CA LEU A 12 -0.17 -83.03 4.85
C LEU A 12 0.04 -82.38 6.26
N GLY A 13 -0.46 -81.16 6.50
CA GLY A 13 -0.90 -80.65 7.83
C GLY A 13 -0.02 -79.59 8.52
N THR A 14 -0.47 -78.66 9.38
CA THR A 14 -1.77 -78.01 9.69
C THR A 14 -1.52 -76.99 10.85
N HIS A 15 -2.39 -75.97 10.98
CA HIS A 15 -2.67 -75.12 12.19
C HIS A 15 -1.67 -74.01 12.60
N ALA A 16 -2.03 -72.83 13.14
CA ALA A 16 -3.28 -72.08 13.33
C ALA A 16 -2.98 -70.71 14.05
N VAL A 17 -4.01 -69.84 14.12
CA VAL A 17 -4.32 -68.84 15.18
C VAL A 17 -3.92 -67.35 15.00
N SER A 18 -4.95 -66.50 14.83
CA SER A 18 -4.99 -65.03 15.06
C SER A 18 -5.21 -64.71 16.56
N PRO A 19 -5.02 -63.45 17.04
CA PRO A 19 -6.22 -62.60 17.23
C PRO A 19 -6.04 -61.06 17.17
N ARG A 20 -7.19 -60.39 17.04
CA ARG A 20 -7.50 -58.94 17.10
C ARG A 20 -7.28 -58.28 18.48
N ARG A 21 -6.85 -57.01 18.49
CA ARG A 21 -7.32 -55.81 19.27
C ARG A 21 -6.18 -54.75 19.20
N GLN A 22 -6.39 -53.44 19.15
CA GLN A 22 -7.29 -52.62 19.96
C GLN A 22 -7.43 -51.21 19.35
N ILE A 23 -8.65 -50.68 19.35
CA ILE A 23 -8.98 -49.29 19.06
C ILE A 23 -8.57 -48.41 20.25
N ARG A 24 -7.92 -47.26 20.00
CA ARG A 24 -7.94 -46.10 20.92
C ARG A 24 -8.02 -44.78 20.16
N HIS A 25 -9.18 -44.15 20.28
CA HIS A 25 -9.44 -42.74 20.00
C HIS A 25 -8.68 -41.83 20.99
N THR A 26 -8.10 -40.72 20.52
CA THR A 26 -8.15 -39.39 21.18
C THR A 26 -7.86 -38.25 20.20
N SER A 27 -8.94 -37.51 19.90
CA SER A 27 -9.11 -36.07 19.59
C SER A 27 -8.34 -35.33 18.47
N PRO A 28 -9.03 -34.44 17.72
CA PRO A 28 -8.47 -33.62 16.65
C PRO A 28 -7.84 -32.34 17.19
N VAL A 29 -6.67 -31.95 16.66
CA VAL A 29 -6.14 -30.59 16.84
C VAL A 29 -6.88 -29.69 15.85
N ASP A 30 -7.89 -29.00 16.37
CA ASP A 30 -8.56 -27.86 15.73
C ASP A 30 -7.56 -26.69 15.68
N THR A 31 -7.02 -26.40 14.51
CA THR A 31 -6.33 -25.13 14.23
C THR A 31 -7.20 -24.30 13.30
N ARG A 32 -8.17 -23.66 13.95
CA ARG A 32 -8.91 -22.49 13.45
C ARG A 32 -7.98 -21.50 12.75
N SER A 33 -8.38 -21.15 11.53
CA SER A 33 -8.27 -19.82 10.91
C SER A 33 -7.02 -18.98 11.19
N MET A 34 -6.19 -18.83 10.16
CA MET A 34 -5.33 -17.64 10.00
C MET A 34 -5.67 -16.95 8.68
N PRO A 35 -6.10 -15.68 8.70
CA PRO A 35 -6.42 -14.95 7.48
C PRO A 35 -5.15 -14.65 6.69
N THR A 36 -5.21 -14.94 5.40
CA THR A 36 -4.26 -14.53 4.36
C THR A 36 -4.19 -13.01 4.27
N SER A 37 -3.29 -12.40 5.04
CA SER A 37 -2.83 -11.05 4.76
C SER A 37 -1.81 -11.14 3.62
N SER A 38 -2.31 -11.00 2.39
CA SER A 38 -1.51 -10.73 1.20
C SER A 38 -0.85 -9.37 1.38
N ARG A 39 0.37 -9.36 1.94
CA ARG A 39 1.21 -8.17 2.00
C ARG A 39 1.79 -7.96 0.61
N ALA A 40 1.21 -7.02 -0.13
CA ALA A 40 1.85 -6.41 -1.29
C ALA A 40 3.27 -6.00 -0.87
N VAL A 41 4.29 -6.52 -1.56
CA VAL A 41 5.67 -6.10 -1.38
C VAL A 41 5.71 -4.58 -1.61
N ILE A 42 6.21 -3.88 -0.60
CA ILE A 42 6.20 -2.42 -0.51
C ILE A 42 7.22 -1.89 -1.51
N ALA A 43 6.74 -1.47 -2.67
CA ALA A 43 7.49 -0.66 -3.63
C ALA A 43 7.74 0.74 -3.04
N GLU A 44 8.95 1.26 -3.20
CA GLU A 44 9.40 2.55 -2.72
C GLU A 44 9.22 3.62 -3.79
N ALA A 45 8.03 4.25 -3.80
CA ALA A 45 7.57 5.24 -4.80
C ALA A 45 8.66 5.99 -5.61
N PRO A 46 8.48 6.15 -6.94
CA PRO A 46 9.56 6.58 -7.84
C PRO A 46 9.97 8.04 -7.63
N ARG A 47 11.16 8.45 -8.10
CA ARG A 47 11.72 9.80 -7.84
C ARG A 47 10.83 10.95 -8.37
N SER A 48 10.12 10.77 -9.49
CA SER A 48 9.15 11.75 -10.00
C SER A 48 7.83 11.72 -9.21
N ALA A 49 7.34 10.54 -8.80
CA ALA A 49 6.26 10.43 -7.83
C ALA A 49 6.64 11.02 -6.47
N ASN A 50 7.93 11.01 -6.12
CA ASN A 50 8.46 11.64 -4.92
C ASN A 50 8.50 13.16 -5.06
N SER A 51 8.80 13.74 -6.24
CA SER A 51 8.78 15.19 -6.41
C SER A 51 7.36 15.76 -6.40
N TRP A 52 6.42 15.13 -7.11
CA TRP A 52 5.00 15.48 -7.05
C TRP A 52 4.40 15.16 -5.67
N GLY A 53 4.69 13.98 -5.11
CA GLY A 53 4.22 13.57 -3.79
C GLY A 53 4.71 14.53 -2.70
N ARG A 54 5.91 15.10 -2.83
CA ARG A 54 6.40 16.19 -1.97
C ARG A 54 5.60 17.47 -2.16
N HIS A 55 5.31 17.89 -3.39
CA HIS A 55 4.53 19.10 -3.66
C HIS A 55 3.08 18.97 -3.13
N PHE A 56 2.43 17.84 -3.40
CA PHE A 56 1.12 17.51 -2.86
C PHE A 56 1.12 17.49 -1.33
N ARG A 57 2.10 16.80 -0.72
CA ARG A 57 2.26 16.77 0.75
C ARG A 57 2.45 18.17 1.31
N ARG A 58 3.25 19.02 0.67
CA ARG A 58 3.48 20.40 1.09
C ARG A 58 2.20 21.22 1.02
N ASN A 59 1.47 21.15 -0.09
CA ASN A 59 0.22 21.89 -0.25
C ASN A 59 -0.83 21.42 0.76
N LEU A 60 -0.90 20.12 1.04
CA LEU A 60 -1.78 19.56 2.05
C LEU A 60 -1.43 20.01 3.48
N VAL A 61 -0.14 20.12 3.80
CA VAL A 61 0.31 20.70 5.07
C VAL A 61 -0.08 22.17 5.17
N LEU A 62 0.09 22.92 4.07
CA LEU A 62 -0.29 24.34 4.01
C LEU A 62 -1.81 24.52 4.17
N THR A 63 -2.63 23.71 3.50
CA THR A 63 -4.10 23.79 3.63
C THR A 63 -4.57 23.35 5.00
N ASP A 64 -4.06 22.25 5.57
CA ASP A 64 -4.34 21.84 6.95
C ASP A 64 -4.01 22.97 7.93
N THR A 65 -2.83 23.60 7.76
CA THR A 65 -2.36 24.68 8.63
C THR A 65 -3.27 25.90 8.52
N ALA A 66 -3.60 26.30 7.30
CA ALA A 66 -4.53 27.39 7.05
C ALA A 66 -5.91 27.10 7.66
N ILE A 67 -6.43 25.88 7.55
CA ILE A 67 -7.73 25.50 8.13
C ILE A 67 -7.69 25.58 9.64
N VAL A 68 -6.66 25.07 10.31
CA VAL A 68 -6.56 25.14 11.77
C VAL A 68 -6.43 26.58 12.24
N VAL A 69 -5.60 27.39 11.56
CA VAL A 69 -5.44 28.82 11.88
C VAL A 69 -6.75 29.59 11.68
N LEU A 70 -7.42 29.39 10.55
CA LEU A 70 -8.69 30.05 10.25
C LEU A 70 -9.82 29.58 11.19
N ALA A 71 -9.88 28.29 11.54
CA ALA A 71 -10.88 27.77 12.47
C ALA A 71 -10.68 28.33 13.88
N THR A 72 -9.44 28.39 14.36
CA THR A 72 -9.12 28.98 15.67
C THR A 72 -9.34 30.48 15.69
N ALA A 73 -8.95 31.21 14.62
CA ALA A 73 -9.20 32.65 14.48
C ALA A 73 -10.69 32.98 14.35
N ALA A 74 -11.46 32.22 13.57
CA ALA A 74 -12.91 32.43 13.43
C ALA A 74 -13.63 32.21 14.77
N CYS A 75 -13.18 31.24 15.56
CA CYS A 75 -13.74 31.01 16.89
C CYS A 75 -13.39 32.14 17.87
N LEU A 76 -12.15 32.68 17.79
CA LEU A 76 -11.74 33.85 18.55
C LEU A 76 -12.59 35.08 18.19
N LEU A 77 -12.68 35.40 16.90
CA LEU A 77 -13.44 36.54 16.38
C LEU A 77 -14.94 36.41 16.66
N GLY A 78 -15.52 35.23 16.51
CA GLY A 78 -16.93 34.99 16.81
C GLY A 78 -17.27 35.16 18.29
N ARG A 79 -16.30 34.97 19.19
CA ARG A 79 -16.50 35.05 20.64
C ARG A 79 -16.22 36.43 21.22
N PHE A 80 -15.15 37.08 20.78
CA PHE A 80 -14.65 38.33 21.37
C PHE A 80 -14.64 39.50 20.38
N GLY A 81 -14.98 39.27 19.12
CA GLY A 81 -14.81 40.27 18.06
C GLY A 81 -13.33 40.64 17.91
N LEU A 82 -13.05 41.93 17.80
CA LEU A 82 -11.70 42.49 17.73
C LEU A 82 -11.16 42.90 19.11
N SER A 83 -11.92 42.66 20.19
CA SER A 83 -11.53 43.08 21.53
C SER A 83 -10.47 42.16 22.11
N ALA A 84 -9.46 42.75 22.75
CA ALA A 84 -8.51 41.99 23.55
C ALA A 84 -9.24 41.39 24.75
N ALA A 85 -9.23 40.07 24.85
CA ALA A 85 -9.80 39.34 25.97
C ALA A 85 -8.70 38.57 26.69
N GLU A 86 -8.77 38.60 28.01
CA GLU A 86 -7.89 37.83 28.87
C GLU A 86 -8.65 36.64 29.46
N VAL A 87 -7.91 35.56 29.74
CA VAL A 87 -8.41 34.37 30.41
C VAL A 87 -7.53 34.11 31.62
N ASP A 88 -8.17 33.84 32.76
CA ASP A 88 -7.46 33.44 33.97
C ASP A 88 -6.99 31.99 33.84
N VAL A 89 -5.70 31.77 34.09
CA VAL A 89 -5.04 30.47 34.12
C VAL A 89 -4.33 30.35 35.46
N VAL A 90 -4.98 29.70 36.43
CA VAL A 90 -4.43 29.51 37.79
C VAL A 90 -4.00 30.84 38.44
N GLY A 91 -4.84 31.88 38.36
CA GLY A 91 -4.56 33.19 38.96
C GLY A 91 -3.62 34.10 38.15
N VAL A 92 -3.22 33.69 36.95
CA VAL A 92 -2.44 34.51 36.01
C VAL A 92 -3.33 34.89 34.83
N SER A 93 -3.45 36.20 34.59
CA SER A 93 -4.17 36.71 33.41
C SER A 93 -3.34 36.51 32.14
N VAL A 94 -3.86 35.71 31.22
CA VAL A 94 -3.20 35.39 29.94
C VAL A 94 -4.07 35.89 28.79
N GLN A 95 -3.45 36.49 27.77
CA GLN A 95 -4.18 36.87 26.56
C GLN A 95 -4.80 35.63 25.88
N TYR A 96 -6.09 35.71 25.54
CA TYR A 96 -6.80 34.60 24.93
C TYR A 96 -6.19 34.16 23.58
N VAL A 97 -5.59 35.10 22.85
CA VAL A 97 -4.84 34.83 21.60
C VAL A 97 -3.70 33.84 21.84
N THR A 98 -2.99 33.95 22.96
CA THR A 98 -1.89 33.05 23.33
C THR A 98 -2.42 31.63 23.53
N VAL A 99 -3.53 31.48 24.26
CA VAL A 99 -4.14 30.18 24.51
C VAL A 99 -4.68 29.57 23.21
N ALA A 100 -5.37 30.36 22.37
CA ALA A 100 -5.85 29.91 21.06
C ALA A 100 -4.70 29.49 20.13
N THR A 101 -3.56 30.20 20.18
CA THR A 101 -2.36 29.86 19.42
C THR A 101 -1.76 28.53 19.87
N LEU A 102 -1.65 28.31 21.19
CA LEU A 102 -1.16 27.05 21.76
C LEU A 102 -2.08 25.87 21.39
N VAL A 103 -3.40 26.08 21.40
CA VAL A 103 -4.39 25.11 20.92
C VAL A 103 -4.15 24.75 19.45
N GLY A 104 -3.98 25.75 18.59
CA GLY A 104 -3.70 25.54 17.16
C GLY A 104 -2.40 24.77 16.94
N ILE A 105 -1.33 25.12 17.65
CA ILE A 105 -0.04 24.42 17.58
C ILE A 105 -0.20 22.96 18.00
N LEU A 106 -0.84 22.70 19.15
CA LEU A 106 -1.05 21.34 19.63
C LEU A 106 -1.84 20.49 18.63
N TRP A 107 -2.87 21.08 18.00
CA TRP A 107 -3.66 20.38 16.99
C TRP A 107 -2.85 20.04 15.75
N LEU A 108 -2.02 20.97 15.27
CA LEU A 108 -1.12 20.72 14.13
C LEU A 108 -0.08 19.64 14.42
N VAL A 109 0.48 19.63 15.64
CA VAL A 109 1.41 18.60 16.11
C VAL A 109 0.73 17.23 16.13
N MET A 110 -0.48 17.14 16.66
CA MET A 110 -1.26 15.90 16.68
C MET A 110 -1.60 15.41 15.27
N LEU A 111 -2.02 16.30 14.37
CA LEU A 111 -2.26 15.96 12.97
C LEU A 111 -0.98 15.45 12.28
N ALA A 112 0.19 15.96 12.66
CA ALA A 112 1.48 15.47 12.17
C ALA A 112 1.85 14.10 12.72
N GLY A 113 1.64 13.88 14.03
CA GLY A 113 1.95 12.62 14.71
C GLY A 113 1.18 11.42 14.18
N TYR A 114 -0.09 11.60 13.79
CA TYR A 114 -0.95 10.53 13.28
C TYR A 114 -0.65 10.05 11.85
N ARG A 115 0.47 10.48 11.24
CA ARG A 115 0.87 10.15 9.86
C ARG A 115 -0.28 10.26 8.84
N THR A 116 -1.21 11.18 9.07
CA THR A 116 -2.34 11.51 8.15
C THR A 116 -1.85 11.99 6.77
N ARG A 117 -0.53 12.13 6.60
CA ARG A 117 0.16 12.77 5.47
C ARG A 117 1.09 11.82 4.72
N SER A 118 1.00 10.50 4.95
CA SER A 118 1.86 9.54 4.25
C SER A 118 1.33 9.25 2.85
N VAL A 119 2.16 9.53 1.84
CA VAL A 119 1.85 9.36 0.41
C VAL A 119 1.58 7.89 0.05
N ARG A 120 2.11 6.94 0.84
CA ARG A 120 1.81 5.50 0.71
C ARG A 120 0.35 5.13 0.96
N VAL A 121 -0.44 6.00 1.60
CA VAL A 121 -1.85 5.77 1.89
C VAL A 121 -2.78 6.48 0.89
N LEU A 122 -2.24 7.33 0.00
CA LEU A 122 -2.98 8.04 -1.06
C LEU A 122 -3.42 7.09 -2.19
N GLY A 123 -4.37 6.22 -1.85
CA GLY A 123 -4.90 5.17 -2.70
C GLY A 123 -5.64 4.08 -1.92
N MET A 124 -5.38 3.94 -0.61
CA MET A 124 -6.01 2.92 0.24
C MET A 124 -7.08 3.52 1.18
N GLY A 125 -8.23 3.87 0.61
CA GLY A 125 -9.50 3.98 1.35
C GLY A 125 -9.59 5.04 2.46
N PHE A 126 -10.38 4.71 3.49
CA PHE A 126 -10.84 5.57 4.60
C PHE A 126 -9.80 5.83 5.72
N ALA A 127 -8.58 5.30 5.59
CA ALA A 127 -7.58 5.38 6.65
C ALA A 127 -7.15 6.82 6.98
N GLU A 128 -7.06 7.69 5.97
CA GLU A 128 -6.74 9.11 6.15
C GLU A 128 -7.80 9.85 6.97
N TYR A 129 -9.08 9.61 6.66
CA TYR A 129 -10.21 10.20 7.37
C TYR A 129 -10.23 9.76 8.83
N LYS A 130 -10.02 8.46 9.10
CA LYS A 130 -9.91 7.93 10.45
C LYS A 130 -8.74 8.57 11.22
N GLY A 131 -7.60 8.77 10.56
CA GLY A 131 -6.46 9.45 11.16
C GLY A 131 -6.76 10.90 11.56
N VAL A 132 -7.43 11.67 10.69
CA VAL A 132 -7.82 13.06 10.96
C VAL A 132 -8.84 13.15 12.10
N VAL A 133 -9.86 12.28 12.08
CA VAL A 133 -10.86 12.21 13.17
C VAL A 133 -10.19 11.86 14.49
N ASN A 134 -9.36 10.80 14.52
CA ASN A 134 -8.72 10.35 15.75
C ASN A 134 -7.74 11.40 16.32
N ALA A 135 -6.94 12.02 15.46
CA ALA A 135 -6.04 13.11 15.86
C ALA A 135 -6.83 14.29 16.45
N SER A 136 -7.95 14.68 15.84
CA SER A 136 -8.76 15.80 16.31
C SER A 136 -9.47 15.47 17.62
N VAL A 137 -10.11 14.31 17.73
CA VAL A 137 -10.77 13.88 18.97
C VAL A 137 -9.77 13.79 20.13
N LEU A 138 -8.58 13.23 19.92
CA LEU A 138 -7.56 13.14 20.96
C LEU A 138 -6.98 14.51 21.34
N THR A 139 -6.76 15.39 20.36
CA THR A 139 -6.31 16.77 20.63
C THR A 139 -7.29 17.48 21.54
N PHE A 140 -8.58 17.47 21.17
CA PHE A 140 -9.61 18.15 21.94
C PHE A 140 -9.89 17.45 23.27
N GLY A 141 -9.72 16.12 23.36
CA GLY A 141 -9.77 15.38 24.62
C GLY A 141 -8.66 15.82 25.59
N ILE A 142 -7.42 15.89 25.12
CA ILE A 142 -6.28 16.37 25.93
C ILE A 142 -6.47 17.82 26.33
N LEU A 143 -6.86 18.69 25.40
CA LEU A 143 -7.16 20.09 25.72
C LEU A 143 -8.26 20.23 26.76
N GLY A 144 -9.31 19.42 26.67
CA GLY A 144 -10.38 19.37 27.68
C GLY A 144 -9.84 19.01 29.07
N ILE A 145 -8.96 18.02 29.17
CA ILE A 145 -8.31 17.64 30.43
C ILE A 145 -7.41 18.78 30.94
N LEU A 146 -6.57 19.37 30.08
CA LEU A 146 -5.67 20.45 30.47
C LEU A 146 -6.45 21.67 30.98
N PHE A 147 -7.51 22.08 30.28
CA PHE A 147 -8.33 23.21 30.73
C PHE A 147 -9.07 22.93 32.03
N LEU A 148 -9.50 21.68 32.26
CA LEU A 148 -10.06 21.28 33.54
C LEU A 148 -9.03 21.37 34.67
N VAL A 149 -7.81 20.85 34.45
CA VAL A 149 -6.73 20.83 35.47
C VAL A 149 -6.25 22.25 35.80
N PHE A 150 -6.03 23.08 34.78
CA PHE A 150 -5.56 24.46 34.95
C PHE A 150 -6.69 25.46 35.24
N GLN A 151 -7.93 24.98 35.46
CA GLN A 151 -9.11 25.81 35.72
C GLN A 151 -9.32 26.92 34.68
N VAL A 152 -8.92 26.66 33.43
CA VAL A 152 -9.02 27.64 32.35
C VAL A 152 -10.48 27.76 31.97
N GLN A 153 -11.07 28.94 32.23
CA GLN A 153 -12.46 29.24 31.90
C GLN A 153 -12.63 29.54 30.41
N ILE A 154 -12.18 28.65 29.55
CA ILE A 154 -12.56 28.71 28.14
C ILE A 154 -14.06 28.46 28.06
N ALA A 155 -14.76 29.38 27.39
CA ALA A 155 -16.17 29.22 27.10
C ALA A 155 -16.36 27.87 26.40
N ARG A 156 -17.17 26.98 26.97
CA ARG A 156 -17.49 25.65 26.42
C ARG A 156 -17.91 25.73 24.94
N GLY A 157 -18.45 26.87 24.52
CA GLY A 157 -18.75 27.22 23.13
C GLY A 157 -17.56 27.12 22.17
N PHE A 158 -16.32 27.40 22.61
CA PHE A 158 -15.13 27.24 21.79
C PHE A 158 -14.97 25.78 21.34
N PHE A 159 -15.10 24.82 22.26
CA PHE A 159 -15.01 23.39 21.92
C PHE A 159 -16.17 22.92 21.07
N ILE A 160 -17.39 23.32 21.45
CA ILE A 160 -18.63 22.94 20.78
C ILE A 160 -18.62 23.38 19.32
N VAL A 161 -18.00 24.51 19.00
CA VAL A 161 -17.95 25.05 17.63
C VAL A 161 -16.66 24.68 16.91
N ALA A 162 -15.49 24.87 17.54
CA ALA A 162 -14.19 24.69 16.88
C ALA A 162 -13.95 23.24 16.45
N LEU A 163 -14.37 22.26 17.26
CA LEU A 163 -14.20 20.85 16.92
C LEU A 163 -14.99 20.48 15.67
N PRO A 164 -16.34 20.61 15.60
CA PRO A 164 -17.07 20.19 14.40
C PRO A 164 -16.75 21.04 13.19
N VAL A 165 -16.57 22.36 13.34
CA VAL A 165 -16.25 23.24 12.21
C VAL A 165 -14.87 22.94 11.65
N GLY A 166 -13.85 22.88 12.51
CA GLY A 166 -12.48 22.62 12.04
C GLY A 166 -12.28 21.17 11.59
N LEU A 167 -12.87 20.18 12.27
CA LEU A 167 -12.86 18.79 11.80
C LEU A 167 -13.59 18.66 10.45
N GLY A 168 -14.77 19.26 10.31
CA GLY A 168 -15.53 19.27 9.06
C GLY A 168 -14.73 19.91 7.92
N ALA A 169 -14.09 21.05 8.17
CA ALA A 169 -13.23 21.72 7.19
C ALA A 169 -12.01 20.87 6.80
N LEU A 170 -11.36 20.21 7.75
CA LEU A 170 -10.25 19.29 7.47
C LEU A 170 -10.72 18.09 6.63
N LEU A 171 -11.86 17.48 6.96
CA LEU A 171 -12.41 16.36 6.18
C LEU A 171 -12.81 16.78 4.77
N LEU A 172 -13.36 18.00 4.62
CA LEU A 172 -13.72 18.58 3.34
C LEU A 172 -12.47 18.85 2.49
N ASP A 173 -11.42 19.45 3.06
CA ASP A 173 -10.13 19.66 2.36
C ASP A 173 -9.56 18.34 1.85
N ARG A 174 -9.62 17.28 2.67
CA ARG A 174 -9.20 15.93 2.26
C ARG A 174 -10.02 15.38 1.11
N TRP A 175 -11.33 15.60 1.14
CA TRP A 175 -12.20 15.21 0.05
C TRP A 175 -11.90 16.01 -1.24
N LEU A 176 -11.68 17.32 -1.15
CA LEU A 176 -11.31 18.17 -2.30
C LEU A 176 -9.98 17.72 -2.91
N TRP A 177 -8.94 17.55 -2.09
CA TRP A 177 -7.62 17.09 -2.58
C TRP A 177 -7.69 15.71 -3.21
N ARG A 178 -8.48 14.79 -2.64
CA ARG A 178 -8.73 13.47 -3.23
C ARG A 178 -9.45 13.58 -4.56
N ARG A 179 -10.47 14.43 -4.66
CA ARG A 179 -11.23 14.65 -5.90
C ARG A 179 -10.34 15.28 -6.98
N TRP A 180 -9.57 16.30 -6.62
CA TRP A 180 -8.61 16.97 -7.49
C TRP A 180 -7.55 16.00 -8.00
N LEU A 181 -6.99 15.17 -7.10
CA LEU A 181 -6.00 14.18 -7.46
C LEU A 181 -6.56 13.12 -8.41
N ASN A 182 -7.73 12.58 -8.11
CA ASN A 182 -8.40 11.63 -8.99
C ASN A 182 -8.71 12.23 -10.36
N HIS A 183 -9.14 13.49 -10.41
CA HIS A 183 -9.43 14.19 -11.66
C HIS A 183 -8.16 14.46 -12.48
N LYS A 184 -7.07 14.90 -11.84
CA LYS A 184 -5.78 15.11 -12.51
C LYS A 184 -5.16 13.80 -13.00
N ARG A 185 -5.32 12.71 -12.25
CA ARG A 185 -4.91 11.35 -12.65
C ARG A 185 -5.70 10.85 -13.86
N LEU A 186 -7.01 11.08 -13.90
CA LEU A 186 -7.85 10.75 -15.06
C LEU A 186 -7.48 11.57 -16.30
N ALA A 187 -7.05 12.82 -16.11
CA ALA A 187 -6.48 13.66 -17.17
C ALA A 187 -5.04 13.27 -17.57
N GLY A 188 -4.49 12.20 -16.99
CA GLY A 188 -3.17 11.67 -17.34
C GLY A 188 -1.99 12.42 -16.73
N HIS A 189 -2.25 13.37 -15.83
CA HIS A 189 -1.23 14.08 -15.06
C HIS A 189 -0.97 13.32 -13.76
N TYR A 190 0.29 13.30 -13.30
CA TYR A 190 0.73 12.60 -12.07
C TYR A 190 0.71 11.07 -12.13
N LEU A 191 0.89 10.52 -13.34
CA LEU A 191 1.18 9.11 -13.57
C LEU A 191 2.69 8.93 -13.73
N SER A 192 3.29 8.00 -13.00
CA SER A 192 4.70 7.65 -13.21
C SER A 192 4.83 6.94 -14.55
N ARG A 193 5.75 7.39 -15.41
CA ARG A 193 5.99 6.75 -16.71
C ARG A 193 6.64 5.39 -16.46
N ALA A 194 5.95 4.32 -16.82
CA ALA A 194 6.39 2.97 -16.54
C ALA A 194 6.69 2.18 -17.82
N ILE A 195 7.75 1.40 -17.78
CA ILE A 195 8.03 0.35 -18.77
C ILE A 195 7.66 -0.99 -18.13
N VAL A 196 6.94 -1.84 -18.84
CA VAL A 196 6.59 -3.19 -18.35
C VAL A 196 7.49 -4.21 -19.04
N VAL A 197 8.14 -5.05 -18.25
CA VAL A 197 9.17 -5.99 -18.70
C VAL A 197 8.76 -7.40 -18.33
N GLY A 198 8.74 -8.31 -19.30
CA GLY A 198 8.42 -9.72 -19.06
C GLY A 198 8.02 -10.47 -20.32
N ASP A 199 7.60 -11.72 -20.17
CA ASP A 199 7.04 -12.49 -21.27
C ASP A 199 5.72 -11.88 -21.75
N ALA A 200 5.39 -12.09 -23.03
CA ALA A 200 4.23 -11.46 -23.68
C ALA A 200 2.92 -11.66 -22.91
N ASP A 201 2.66 -12.86 -22.37
CA ASP A 201 1.44 -13.16 -21.61
C ASP A 201 1.40 -12.46 -20.25
N ASP A 202 2.52 -12.44 -19.52
CA ASP A 202 2.63 -11.77 -18.23
C ASP A 202 2.53 -10.24 -18.39
N VAL A 203 3.18 -9.68 -19.41
CA VAL A 203 3.08 -8.26 -19.77
C VAL A 203 1.63 -7.90 -20.10
N LYS A 204 0.95 -8.69 -20.95
CA LYS A 204 -0.45 -8.46 -21.30
C LYS A 204 -1.35 -8.46 -20.06
N TYR A 205 -1.13 -9.40 -19.14
CA TYR A 205 -1.87 -9.46 -17.88
C TYR A 205 -1.62 -8.21 -17.03
N VAL A 206 -0.35 -7.86 -16.78
CA VAL A 206 0.02 -6.71 -15.95
C VAL A 206 -0.50 -5.40 -16.53
N VAL A 207 -0.35 -5.18 -17.85
CA VAL A 207 -0.88 -3.97 -18.50
C VAL A 207 -2.40 -3.89 -18.33
N SER A 208 -3.13 -5.00 -18.47
CA SER A 208 -4.58 -5.03 -18.25
C SER A 208 -4.98 -4.77 -16.79
N GLN A 209 -4.19 -5.26 -15.82
CA GLN A 209 -4.43 -5.00 -14.40
C GLN A 209 -4.10 -3.55 -14.03
N VAL A 210 -3.03 -2.99 -14.60
CA VAL A 210 -2.71 -1.58 -14.44
C VAL A 210 -3.87 -0.75 -14.98
N ASP A 211 -4.32 -0.95 -16.21
CA ASP A 211 -5.43 -0.15 -16.76
C ASP A 211 -6.74 -0.26 -15.94
N LYS A 212 -7.03 -1.45 -15.36
CA LYS A 212 -8.23 -1.69 -14.53
C LYS A 212 -8.13 -1.16 -13.09
N LYS A 213 -6.99 -1.35 -12.41
CA LYS A 213 -6.86 -1.16 -10.95
C LYS A 213 -5.85 -0.08 -10.55
N SER A 214 -4.81 0.12 -11.36
CA SER A 214 -3.66 0.98 -11.03
C SER A 214 -3.40 2.07 -12.07
N GLY A 215 -4.32 2.31 -12.99
CA GLY A 215 -4.20 3.30 -14.08
C GLY A 215 -4.20 4.74 -13.57
N ALA A 216 -4.39 4.91 -12.27
CA ALA A 216 -4.26 6.13 -11.51
C ALA A 216 -2.84 6.38 -10.95
N ALA A 217 -1.92 5.40 -11.03
CA ALA A 217 -0.56 5.49 -10.51
C ALA A 217 0.52 5.41 -11.61
N TYR A 218 0.30 4.59 -12.64
CA TYR A 218 1.26 4.37 -13.72
C TYR A 218 0.66 4.67 -15.09
N ARG A 219 1.46 5.30 -15.95
CA ARG A 219 1.20 5.39 -17.39
C ARG A 219 2.22 4.51 -18.08
N ILE A 220 1.76 3.45 -18.72
CA ILE A 220 2.65 2.53 -19.44
C ILE A 220 3.06 3.20 -20.74
N VAL A 221 4.35 3.50 -20.89
CA VAL A 221 4.92 4.21 -22.04
C VAL A 221 5.68 3.29 -23.00
N GLY A 222 5.96 2.06 -22.58
CA GLY A 222 6.60 1.06 -23.42
C GLY A 222 6.62 -0.32 -22.77
N LEU A 223 6.86 -1.32 -23.61
CA LEU A 223 6.97 -2.72 -23.23
C LEU A 223 8.34 -3.26 -23.62
N SER A 224 8.89 -4.15 -22.81
CA SER A 224 10.10 -4.90 -23.13
C SER A 224 9.82 -6.39 -23.00
N ILE A 225 9.90 -7.08 -24.13
CA ILE A 225 9.60 -8.52 -24.25
C ILE A 225 10.81 -9.24 -24.85
N PRO A 226 10.96 -10.56 -24.65
CA PRO A 226 12.01 -11.36 -25.27
C PRO A 226 11.99 -11.28 -26.81
N GLU A 227 13.16 -11.46 -27.42
CA GLU A 227 13.31 -11.49 -28.87
C GLU A 227 12.49 -12.65 -29.48
N GLY A 228 11.86 -12.41 -30.62
CA GLY A 228 10.98 -13.39 -31.30
C GLY A 228 9.54 -13.48 -30.74
N GLN A 229 9.24 -12.81 -29.63
CA GLN A 229 7.85 -12.64 -29.19
C GLN A 229 7.24 -11.38 -29.81
N HIS A 230 5.99 -11.47 -30.24
CA HIS A 230 5.21 -10.33 -30.73
C HIS A 230 4.02 -10.08 -29.83
N LEU A 231 3.87 -8.85 -29.37
CA LEU A 231 2.70 -8.44 -28.61
C LEU A 231 1.83 -7.49 -29.44
N ASN A 232 0.88 -8.06 -30.18
CA ASN A 232 -0.19 -7.28 -30.81
C ASN A 232 -1.31 -7.06 -29.79
N ALA A 233 -1.07 -6.17 -28.83
CA ALA A 233 -2.07 -5.84 -27.81
C ALA A 233 -2.51 -4.38 -27.92
N THR A 234 -3.71 -4.17 -28.43
CA THR A 234 -4.43 -2.90 -28.27
C THR A 234 -4.99 -2.85 -26.86
N PHE A 235 -4.35 -2.07 -25.98
CA PHE A 235 -4.87 -1.83 -24.64
C PHE A 235 -5.93 -0.71 -24.71
N ALA A 236 -6.92 -0.76 -23.83
CA ALA A 236 -8.20 -0.05 -23.98
C ALA A 236 -8.11 1.48 -24.17
N LYS A 237 -6.95 2.10 -23.91
CA LYS A 237 -6.75 3.56 -24.02
C LYS A 237 -5.57 3.99 -24.89
N SER A 238 -4.72 3.07 -25.35
CA SER A 238 -3.53 3.41 -26.15
C SER A 238 -2.81 2.17 -26.70
N VAL A 239 -2.27 2.28 -27.91
CA VAL A 239 -1.27 1.33 -28.41
C VAL A 239 0.04 1.62 -27.67
N VAL A 240 0.52 0.63 -26.92
CA VAL A 240 1.80 0.75 -26.20
C VAL A 240 2.88 0.07 -27.06
N PRO A 241 3.94 0.78 -27.46
CA PRO A 241 4.98 0.20 -28.31
C PRO A 241 5.88 -0.76 -27.52
N VAL A 242 6.39 -1.78 -28.22
CA VAL A 242 7.56 -2.54 -27.76
C VAL A 242 8.78 -1.69 -28.06
N ILE A 243 9.49 -1.28 -27.02
CA ILE A 243 10.56 -0.27 -27.09
C ILE A 243 11.95 -0.87 -26.98
N SER A 244 12.07 -2.07 -26.39
CA SER A 244 13.36 -2.70 -26.15
C SER A 244 13.22 -4.21 -25.94
N ARG A 245 14.34 -4.92 -26.00
CA ARG A 245 14.47 -6.30 -25.51
C ARG A 245 14.69 -6.28 -23.99
N LEU A 246 14.70 -7.47 -23.39
CA LEU A 246 14.95 -7.65 -21.94
C LEU A 246 16.32 -7.11 -21.49
N GLU A 247 17.32 -7.18 -22.37
CA GLU A 247 18.71 -6.75 -22.11
C GLU A 247 18.88 -5.22 -22.19
N ASP A 248 18.03 -4.57 -22.98
CA ASP A 248 18.18 -3.16 -23.35
C ASP A 248 17.27 -2.23 -22.49
N VAL A 249 16.70 -2.75 -21.41
CA VAL A 249 15.67 -2.05 -20.60
C VAL A 249 16.24 -0.77 -19.98
N ALA A 250 17.43 -0.82 -19.39
CA ALA A 250 18.03 0.32 -18.71
C ALA A 250 18.32 1.49 -19.68
N ASP A 251 18.71 1.18 -20.91
CA ASP A 251 18.92 2.20 -21.96
C ASP A 251 17.61 2.77 -22.47
N ALA A 252 16.58 1.93 -22.61
CA ALA A 252 15.24 2.40 -22.97
C ALA A 252 14.63 3.30 -21.88
N VAL A 253 14.87 3.00 -20.61
CA VAL A 253 14.51 3.87 -19.46
C VAL A 253 15.17 5.24 -19.59
N ARG A 254 16.48 5.28 -19.89
CA ARG A 254 17.23 6.53 -20.09
C ARG A 254 16.73 7.32 -21.29
N ALA A 255 16.51 6.65 -22.43
CA ALA A 255 16.10 7.29 -23.67
C ALA A 255 14.68 7.88 -23.60
N ILE A 256 13.75 7.19 -22.93
CA ILE A 256 12.33 7.58 -22.87
C ILE A 256 12.04 8.43 -21.62
N GLY A 257 12.96 8.48 -20.67
CA GLY A 257 12.76 9.12 -19.37
C GLY A 257 11.66 8.43 -18.57
N ALA A 258 11.74 7.10 -18.47
CA ALA A 258 10.81 6.34 -17.64
C ALA A 258 11.17 6.48 -16.15
N ASP A 259 10.15 6.59 -15.30
CA ASP A 259 10.29 6.77 -13.85
C ASP A 259 10.23 5.44 -13.09
N ALA A 260 9.72 4.39 -13.73
CA ALA A 260 9.54 3.08 -13.12
C ALA A 260 9.66 1.95 -14.16
N VAL A 261 10.10 0.80 -13.70
CA VAL A 261 10.15 -0.46 -14.45
C VAL A 261 9.34 -1.50 -13.70
N ILE A 262 8.31 -2.02 -14.32
CA ILE A 262 7.41 -3.03 -13.75
C ILE A 262 7.80 -4.40 -14.31
N VAL A 263 8.35 -5.28 -13.48
CA VAL A 263 8.67 -6.65 -13.85
C VAL A 263 7.42 -7.52 -13.74
N ALA A 264 6.98 -8.06 -14.86
CA ALA A 264 5.86 -8.99 -14.97
C ALA A 264 6.39 -10.43 -14.96
N GLY A 265 6.08 -11.18 -13.90
CA GLY A 265 6.47 -12.58 -13.79
C GLY A 265 7.97 -12.79 -13.57
N LYS A 266 8.54 -13.78 -14.27
CA LYS A 266 9.99 -14.09 -14.27
C LYS A 266 10.51 -14.03 -15.71
N PRO A 267 10.94 -12.85 -16.17
CA PRO A 267 11.38 -12.67 -17.55
C PRO A 267 12.49 -13.65 -17.91
N GLY A 268 12.29 -14.47 -18.94
CA GLY A 268 13.28 -15.46 -19.40
C GLY A 268 13.60 -16.57 -18.39
N GLY A 269 12.79 -16.74 -17.33
CA GLY A 269 12.97 -17.78 -16.32
C GLY A 269 14.17 -17.61 -15.38
N SER A 270 14.93 -16.52 -15.49
CA SER A 270 16.15 -16.34 -14.69
C SER A 270 15.84 -15.74 -13.30
N SER A 271 16.44 -16.31 -12.26
CA SER A 271 16.28 -15.82 -10.88
C SER A 271 17.08 -14.54 -10.59
N ASN A 272 18.02 -14.19 -11.46
CA ASN A 272 18.93 -13.06 -11.26
C ASN A 272 18.46 -11.77 -11.96
N PHE A 273 17.56 -11.86 -12.94
CA PHE A 273 17.09 -10.72 -13.74
C PHE A 273 16.70 -9.50 -12.90
N ILE A 274 15.92 -9.70 -11.83
CA ILE A 274 15.45 -8.61 -10.97
C ILE A 274 16.62 -7.90 -10.27
N ARG A 275 17.64 -8.66 -9.83
CA ARG A 275 18.81 -8.10 -9.15
C ARG A 275 19.69 -7.36 -10.15
N ASP A 276 19.97 -7.98 -11.29
CA ASP A 276 20.88 -7.45 -12.30
C ASP A 276 20.27 -6.18 -12.93
N LEU A 277 18.96 -6.21 -13.26
CA LEU A 277 18.21 -5.02 -13.68
C LEU A 277 18.16 -3.95 -12.58
N GLY A 278 18.06 -4.34 -11.31
CA GLY A 278 18.15 -3.41 -10.18
C GLY A 278 19.48 -2.64 -10.16
N TRP A 279 20.59 -3.31 -10.46
CA TRP A 279 21.91 -2.68 -10.59
C TRP A 279 22.02 -1.80 -11.85
N GLU A 280 21.49 -2.24 -12.98
CA GLU A 280 21.54 -1.44 -14.23
C GLU A 280 20.71 -0.17 -14.17
N LEU A 281 19.62 -0.18 -13.38
CA LEU A 281 18.80 0.99 -13.11
C LEU A 281 19.43 1.94 -12.08
N GLU A 282 20.49 1.51 -11.39
CA GLU A 282 21.22 2.37 -10.48
C GLU A 282 21.82 3.56 -11.25
N GLY A 283 21.56 4.78 -10.76
CA GLY A 283 21.93 6.02 -11.45
C GLY A 283 20.92 6.53 -12.49
N THR A 284 19.97 5.72 -12.98
CA THR A 284 18.88 6.21 -13.87
C THR A 284 17.79 6.96 -13.10
N GLY A 285 17.62 6.64 -11.82
CA GLY A 285 16.57 7.20 -10.96
C GLY A 285 15.18 6.59 -11.16
N ALA A 286 15.05 5.61 -12.05
CA ALA A 286 13.86 4.78 -12.17
C ALA A 286 13.77 3.77 -11.03
N GLU A 287 12.55 3.48 -10.57
CA GLU A 287 12.28 2.45 -9.55
C GLU A 287 11.98 1.09 -10.19
N LEU A 288 12.41 0.01 -9.55
CA LEU A 288 12.04 -1.35 -9.92
C LEU A 288 10.83 -1.85 -9.10
N VAL A 289 9.73 -2.18 -9.77
CA VAL A 289 8.49 -2.69 -9.17
C VAL A 289 8.21 -4.09 -9.67
N VAL A 290 7.95 -5.05 -8.77
CA VAL A 290 7.65 -6.44 -9.16
C VAL A 290 6.16 -6.70 -9.05
N ALA A 291 5.51 -7.05 -10.17
CA ALA A 291 4.12 -7.46 -10.20
C ALA A 291 4.02 -8.97 -9.88
N ALA A 292 3.34 -9.31 -8.78
CA ALA A 292 3.04 -10.71 -8.46
C ALA A 292 2.03 -11.26 -9.48
N SER A 293 2.51 -12.03 -10.47
CA SER A 293 1.66 -12.82 -11.37
C SER A 293 1.24 -14.12 -10.67
N LEU A 294 0.03 -14.62 -10.98
CA LEU A 294 -0.55 -15.85 -10.40
C LEU A 294 0.26 -17.12 -10.73
N THR A 295 1.18 -17.04 -11.68
CA THR A 295 2.01 -18.15 -12.17
C THR A 295 3.08 -18.63 -11.19
N ASN A 296 3.32 -17.90 -10.08
CA ASN A 296 4.40 -18.22 -9.13
C ASN A 296 4.04 -19.27 -8.05
N VAL A 297 3.09 -20.20 -8.31
CA VAL A 297 2.72 -21.30 -7.41
C VAL A 297 2.85 -22.68 -8.07
N ALA A 298 3.93 -22.90 -8.81
CA ALA A 298 4.34 -24.25 -9.23
C ALA A 298 5.80 -24.50 -8.81
N GLY A 299 6.01 -24.70 -7.50
CA GLY A 299 7.27 -25.30 -7.04
C GLY A 299 7.29 -26.79 -7.41
N PRO A 300 8.41 -27.34 -7.94
CA PRO A 300 8.51 -28.76 -8.23
C PRO A 300 8.39 -29.57 -6.92
N ARG A 301 7.37 -30.40 -6.78
CA ARG A 301 7.33 -31.43 -5.73
C ARG A 301 8.23 -32.59 -6.15
N ILE A 302 9.55 -32.37 -6.14
CA ILE A 302 10.51 -33.47 -6.26
C ILE A 302 10.85 -33.95 -4.86
N HIS A 303 10.21 -35.04 -4.45
CA HIS A 303 10.64 -35.81 -3.28
C HIS A 303 11.58 -36.91 -3.78
N PHE A 304 12.89 -36.75 -3.57
CA PHE A 304 13.84 -37.87 -3.64
C PHE A 304 13.66 -38.73 -2.39
N ARG A 305 13.47 -40.04 -2.58
CA ARG A 305 13.71 -41.04 -1.54
C ARG A 305 15.03 -41.75 -1.85
N PRO A 306 15.97 -41.81 -0.89
CA PRO A 306 17.13 -42.69 -1.04
C PRO A 306 16.65 -44.15 -1.08
N VAL A 307 17.22 -44.94 -1.97
CA VAL A 307 17.16 -46.40 -1.92
C VAL A 307 18.54 -46.84 -1.45
N GLU A 308 18.63 -47.25 -0.20
CA GLU A 308 19.73 -48.10 0.28
C GLU A 308 19.19 -49.51 0.45
N GLY A 309 20.02 -50.49 0.07
CA GLY A 309 19.71 -51.92 -0.01
C GLY A 309 19.74 -52.65 1.31
#